data_AF-A0A257ER85-F1
#
_entry.id   AF-A0A257ER85-F1
#
_cell.length_a   1.000
_cell.length_b   1.000
_cell.length_c   1.000
_cell.angle_alpha   90.00
_cell.angle_beta   90.00
_cell.angle_gamma   90.00
#
_symmetry.space_group_name_H-M   'P 1'
#
loop_
_entity.id
_entity.type
_entity.pdbx_description
1 polymer ?
#
loop_
_entity_poly.entity_id
_entity_poly.type
_entity_poly.pdbx_seq_one_letter_code
_entity_poly.pdbx_strand_id
1 'polypeptide(L)'
;METPYDWSTIIVFAGLIVLFLQRSQGEPRDHLWQYLVAALGCAVTNYIGNEAIKASNMGYHAAAVGLGVATLAFIWVVLQPFDKSGT
;
A
#
# COMPACT_ATOMS: atom_id res chain seq x y z
N MET A 1 13.25 10.66 4.13
CA MET A 1 12.73 9.60 5.01
C MET A 1 12.65 10.17 6.40
N GLU A 2 11.72 11.08 6.62
CA GLU A 2 11.70 11.89 7.85
C GLU A 2 10.39 11.73 8.62
N THR A 3 9.31 11.30 7.95
CA THR A 3 7.99 11.20 8.56
C THR A 3 7.58 9.75 8.81
N PRO A 4 6.67 9.50 9.78
CA PRO A 4 6.06 8.18 9.95
C PRO A 4 5.36 7.65 8.68
N TYR A 5 4.81 8.55 7.86
CA TYR A 5 4.17 8.19 6.59
C TYR A 5 5.17 7.63 5.58
N ASP A 6 6.38 8.22 5.49
CA ASP A 6 7.43 7.70 4.61
C ASP A 6 7.76 6.24 4.99
N TRP A 7 8.03 5.99 6.26
CA TRP A 7 8.40 4.66 6.76
C TRP A 7 7.28 3.64 6.56
N SER A 8 6.04 4.01 6.90
CA SER A 8 4.90 3.09 6.78
C SER A 8 4.62 2.72 5.33
N THR A 9 4.58 3.70 4.42
CA THR A 9 4.26 3.46 3.01
C THR A 9 5.37 2.70 2.31
N ILE A 10 6.64 2.91 2.68
CA ILE A 10 7.77 2.13 2.15
C ILE A 10 7.73 0.68 2.57
N ILE A 11 7.43 0.38 3.84
CA ILE A 11 7.30 -1.00 4.30
C ILE A 11 6.22 -1.73 3.49
N VAL A 12 5.07 -1.08 3.28
CA VAL A 12 3.98 -1.65 2.48
C VAL A 12 4.40 -1.82 1.01
N PHE A 13 5.06 -0.82 0.43
CA PHE A 13 5.51 -0.85 -0.96
C PHE A 13 6.58 -1.92 -1.20
N ALA A 14 7.53 -2.07 -0.28
CA ALA A 14 8.54 -3.12 -0.31
C ALA A 14 7.88 -4.51 -0.21
N GLY A 15 6.90 -4.66 0.69
CA GLY A 15 6.08 -5.88 0.78
C GLY A 15 5.35 -6.19 -0.53
N LEU A 16 4.77 -5.18 -1.18
CA LEU A 16 4.11 -5.33 -2.50
C LEU A 16 5.09 -5.80 -3.59
N ILE A 17 6.30 -5.22 -3.64
CA ILE A 17 7.34 -5.64 -4.60
C ILE A 17 7.71 -7.10 -4.36
N VAL A 18 7.95 -7.49 -3.11
CA VAL A 18 8.29 -8.89 -2.77
C VAL A 18 7.15 -9.83 -3.16
N LEU A 19 5.90 -9.49 -2.84
CA LEU A 19 4.73 -10.29 -3.21
C LEU A 19 4.60 -10.44 -4.72
N PHE A 20 4.75 -9.34 -5.46
CA PHE A 20 4.71 -9.34 -6.92
C PHE A 20 5.79 -10.24 -7.51
N LEU A 21 7.04 -10.12 -7.03
CA LEU A 21 8.14 -10.96 -7.51
C LEU A 21 7.92 -12.44 -7.22
N GLN A 22 7.40 -12.78 -6.03
CA GLN A 22 7.09 -14.16 -5.67
C GLN A 22 6.02 -14.77 -6.59
N ARG A 23 4.96 -14.02 -6.91
CA ARG A 23 3.87 -14.51 -7.76
C ARG A 23 4.17 -14.47 -9.25
N SER A 24 5.09 -13.61 -9.67
CA SER A 24 5.58 -13.54 -11.06
C SER A 24 6.31 -14.82 -11.50
N GLN A 25 6.83 -15.61 -10.55
CA GLN A 25 7.48 -16.89 -10.83
C GLN A 25 6.53 -18.10 -10.81
N GLY A 26 5.27 -17.92 -10.43
CA GLY A 26 4.29 -19.00 -10.26
C GLY A 26 3.15 -18.96 -11.27
N GLU A 27 2.07 -19.69 -10.97
CA GLU A 27 0.80 -19.61 -11.70
C GLU A 27 0.28 -18.17 -11.72
N PRO A 28 -0.08 -17.60 -12.90
CA PRO A 28 -0.59 -16.24 -13.01
C PRO A 28 -1.91 -16.06 -12.27
N ARG A 29 -1.85 -15.65 -11.00
CA ARG A 29 -3.02 -15.44 -10.15
C ARG A 29 -3.56 -14.01 -10.19
N ASP A 30 -2.65 -13.03 -10.29
CA ASP A 30 -2.99 -11.62 -10.17
C ASP A 30 -2.55 -10.83 -11.40
N HIS A 31 -3.32 -9.79 -11.73
CA HIS A 31 -2.95 -8.88 -12.80
C HIS A 31 -2.07 -7.74 -12.30
N LEU A 32 -1.11 -7.30 -13.13
CA LEU A 32 -0.19 -6.19 -12.83
C LEU A 32 -0.90 -4.91 -12.35
N TRP A 33 -2.08 -4.61 -12.90
CA TRP A 33 -2.82 -3.39 -12.56
C TRP A 33 -3.26 -3.36 -11.08
N GLN A 34 -3.47 -4.51 -10.44
CA GLN A 34 -3.85 -4.57 -9.02
C GLN A 34 -2.70 -4.10 -8.13
N TYR A 35 -1.47 -4.51 -8.45
CA TYR A 35 -0.25 -4.01 -7.78
C TYR A 35 -0.04 -2.53 -8.03
N LEU A 36 -0.36 -2.06 -9.25
CA LEU A 36 -0.28 -0.65 -9.62
C LEU A 36 -1.26 0.21 -8.80
N VAL A 37 -2.50 -0.25 -8.61
CA VAL A 37 -3.50 0.40 -7.75
C VAL A 37 -3.01 0.46 -6.30
N ALA A 38 -2.49 -0.64 -5.75
CA ALA A 38 -1.95 -0.67 -4.40
C ALA A 38 -0.74 0.26 -4.23
N ALA A 39 0.17 0.28 -5.22
CA ALA A 39 1.32 1.17 -5.28
C ALA A 39 0.91 2.65 -5.30
N LEU A 40 -0.09 3.00 -6.11
CA LEU A 40 -0.66 4.35 -6.16
C LEU A 40 -1.30 4.74 -4.81
N GLY A 41 -2.04 3.82 -4.17
CA GLY A 41 -2.61 4.04 -2.84
C GLY A 41 -1.54 4.40 -1.79
N CYS A 42 -0.42 3.69 -1.79
CA CYS A 42 0.74 4.00 -0.93
C CYS A 42 1.34 5.38 -1.26
N ALA A 43 1.55 5.70 -2.54
CA ALA A 43 2.13 6.98 -2.95
C ALA A 43 1.25 8.17 -2.55
N VAL A 44 -0.06 8.09 -2.78
CA VAL A 44 -1.02 9.15 -2.42
C VAL A 44 -1.15 9.27 -0.90
N THR A 45 -1.17 8.15 -0.17
CA THR A 45 -1.17 8.15 1.30
C THR A 45 0.07 8.88 1.84
N ASN A 46 1.24 8.61 1.28
CA ASN A 46 2.48 9.27 1.71
C ASN A 46 2.43 10.77 1.45
N TYR A 47 2.00 11.15 0.26
CA TYR A 47 1.91 12.55 -0.14
C TYR A 47 0.97 13.34 0.79
N ILE A 48 -0.26 12.86 0.97
CA ILE A 48 -1.25 13.54 1.83
C ILE A 48 -0.78 13.56 3.28
N GLY A 49 -0.21 12.46 3.79
CA GLY A 49 0.28 12.38 5.16
C GLY A 49 1.43 13.35 5.43
N ASN A 50 2.37 13.48 4.49
CA ASN A 50 3.47 14.44 4.60
C ASN A 50 2.97 15.88 4.55
N GLU A 51 1.98 16.17 3.70
CA GLU A 51 1.39 17.51 3.62
C GLU A 51 0.55 17.84 4.85
N ALA A 52 -0.08 16.84 5.48
CA ALA A 52 -0.75 16.99 6.77
C ALA A 52 0.22 17.45 7.87
N ILE A 53 1.41 16.86 7.93
CA ILE A 53 2.47 17.24 8.88
C ILE A 53 2.92 18.69 8.63
N LYS A 54 3.24 19.04 7.38
CA LYS A 54 3.71 20.40 7.03
C LYS A 54 2.66 21.46 7.34
N ALA A 55 1.39 21.18 7.04
CA ALA A 55 0.29 22.10 7.29
C ALA A 55 -0.24 22.06 8.74
N SER A 56 0.26 21.14 9.59
CA SER A 56 -0.28 20.85 10.92
C SER A 56 -1.82 20.69 10.92
N ASN A 57 -2.35 20.03 9.89
CA ASN A 57 -3.78 19.93 9.64
C ASN A 57 -4.31 18.53 9.98
N MET A 58 -5.11 18.45 11.04
CA MET A 58 -5.71 17.20 11.53
C MET A 58 -6.62 16.52 10.49
N GLY A 59 -7.31 17.29 9.64
CA GLY A 59 -8.20 16.73 8.61
C GLY A 59 -7.43 15.95 7.54
N TYR A 60 -6.25 16.44 7.16
CA TYR A 60 -5.38 15.73 6.22
C TYR A 60 -4.74 14.49 6.84
N HIS A 61 -4.46 14.49 8.14
CA HIS A 61 -4.02 13.28 8.85
C HIS A 61 -5.09 12.20 8.80
N ALA A 62 -6.35 12.55 9.08
CA ALA A 62 -7.47 11.60 9.00
C ALA A 62 -7.66 11.04 7.59
N ALA A 63 -7.57 11.91 6.56
CA ALA A 63 -7.65 11.49 5.17
C ALA A 63 -6.51 10.54 4.78
N ALA A 64 -5.27 10.85 5.16
CA ALA A 64 -4.10 10.00 4.89
C ALA A 64 -4.23 8.64 5.56
N VAL A 65 -4.60 8.61 6.86
CA VAL A 65 -4.78 7.35 7.59
C VAL A 65 -5.93 6.54 6.98
N GLY A 66 -7.05 7.18 6.65
CA GLY A 66 -8.18 6.51 6.00
C GLY A 66 -7.79 5.88 4.66
N LEU A 67 -7.04 6.60 3.82
CA LEU A 67 -6.56 6.08 2.54
C LEU A 67 -5.52 4.96 2.73
N GLY A 68 -4.63 5.09 3.70
CA GLY A 68 -3.65 4.06 4.04
C GLY A 68 -4.33 2.75 4.49
N VAL A 69 -5.32 2.85 5.39
CA VAL A 69 -6.12 1.70 5.83
C VAL A 69 -6.91 1.09 4.68
N ALA A 70 -7.52 1.91 3.81
CA ALA A 70 -8.23 1.41 2.64
C ALA A 70 -7.28 0.69 1.67
N THR A 71 -6.07 1.21 1.47
CA THR A 71 -5.03 0.57 0.65
C THR A 71 -4.62 -0.77 1.24
N LEU A 72 -4.39 -0.85 2.55
CA LEU A 72 -4.08 -2.11 3.24
C LEU A 72 -5.23 -3.11 3.15
N ALA A 73 -6.48 -2.66 3.30
CA ALA A 73 -7.66 -3.51 3.15
C ALA A 73 -7.77 -4.06 1.72
N PHE A 74 -7.52 -3.22 0.70
CA PHE A 74 -7.47 -3.67 -0.69
C PHE A 74 -6.40 -4.74 -0.91
N ILE A 75 -5.19 -4.54 -0.38
CA ILE A 75 -4.11 -5.54 -0.47
C ILE A 75 -4.54 -6.85 0.20
N TRP A 76 -5.16 -6.79 1.38
CA TRP A 76 -5.59 -7.98 2.10
C TRP A 76 -6.73 -8.74 1.41
N VAL A 77 -7.70 -8.04 0.83
CA VAL A 77 -8.90 -8.65 0.22
C VAL A 77 -8.64 -9.10 -1.22
N VAL A 78 -7.92 -8.29 -2.01
CA VAL A 78 -7.71 -8.54 -3.44
C VAL A 78 -6.42 -9.32 -3.67
N LEU A 79 -5.30 -8.85 -3.13
CA LEU A 79 -4.02 -9.55 -3.31
C LEU A 79 -3.88 -10.72 -2.34
N GLN A 80 -4.51 -10.71 -1.16
CA GLN A 80 -4.51 -11.84 -0.21
C GLN A 80 -3.11 -12.42 0.02
N PRO A 81 -2.15 -11.64 0.56
CA PRO A 81 -0.73 -12.00 0.60
C PRO A 81 -0.41 -13.29 1.35
N PHE A 82 -1.27 -13.72 2.28
CA PHE A 82 -1.07 -14.90 3.13
C PHE A 82 -1.92 -16.10 2.73
N ASP A 83 -2.68 -15.98 1.65
CA ASP A 83 -3.47 -17.07 1.15
C ASP A 83 -2.55 -18.16 0.58
N LYS A 84 -2.61 -19.34 1.20
CA LYS A 84 -1.82 -20.52 0.86
C LYS A 84 -2.62 -21.50 -0.01
N SER A 85 -3.80 -21.14 -0.50
CA SER A 85 -4.57 -22.04 -1.36
C SER A 85 -3.89 -22.19 -2.73
N GLY A 86 -2.94 -23.14 -2.80
CA GLY A 86 -2.67 -23.89 -4.01
C GLY A 86 -3.80 -24.88 -4.25
N THR A 87 -4.95 -24.37 -4.68
CA THR A 87 -6.06 -25.16 -5.22
C THR A 87 -6.44 -24.59 -6.56
#